data_AF-R8CSM8-F1
#
_entry.id   AF-R8CSM8-F1
#
_cell.length_a   1.000
_cell.length_b   1.000
_cell.length_c   1.000
_cell.angle_alpha   90.00
_cell.angle_beta   90.00
_cell.angle_gamma   90.00
#
_symmetry.space_group_name_H-M   'P 1'
#
loop_
_entity.id
_entity.type
_entity.pdbx_description
1 polymer ?
#
loop_
_entity_poly.entity_id
_entity_poly.type
_entity_poly.pdbx_seq_one_letter_code
_entity_poly.pdbx_strand_id
1 'polypeptide(L)'
;MEFIEVLRKKNMKVREFQKWGVYFRKRWEDNFANHLSYEEKEEIHLYGDKYSCGYLWHIFSYEKKKCLEGEAAERAFHNEVKKDCYIF
;
A
#
# COMPACT_ATOMS: atom_id res chain seq x y z
N MET A 1 -12.25 -13.56 10.50
CA MET A 1 -12.47 -13.20 11.91
C MET A 1 -11.30 -13.59 12.82
N GLU A 2 -10.52 -14.64 12.48
CA GLU A 2 -9.36 -15.10 13.28
C GLU A 2 -8.24 -14.05 13.45
N PHE A 3 -7.94 -13.26 12.41
CA PHE A 3 -6.81 -12.33 12.44
C PHE A 3 -6.96 -11.19 13.47
N ILE A 4 -8.16 -10.59 13.57
CA ILE A 4 -8.44 -9.52 14.53
C ILE A 4 -8.33 -10.05 15.97
N GLU A 5 -8.75 -11.29 16.20
CA GLU A 5 -8.62 -11.93 17.51
C GLU A 5 -7.16 -12.16 17.89
N VAL A 6 -6.31 -12.58 16.94
CA VAL A 6 -4.86 -12.71 17.16
C VAL A 6 -4.25 -11.35 17.54
N LEU A 7 -4.61 -10.27 16.84
CA LEU A 7 -4.11 -8.93 17.19
C LEU A 7 -4.56 -8.48 18.58
N ARG A 8 -5.82 -8.74 18.94
CA ARG A 8 -6.35 -8.44 20.27
C ARG A 8 -5.65 -9.25 21.37
N LYS A 9 -5.36 -10.55 21.14
CA LYS A 9 -4.55 -11.38 22.05
C LYS A 9 -3.15 -10.82 22.28
N LYS A 10 -2.60 -10.07 21.32
CA LYS A 10 -1.35 -9.32 21.44
C LYS A 10 -1.51 -7.93 22.08
N ASN A 11 -2.65 -7.64 22.71
CA ASN A 11 -2.98 -6.35 23.31
C ASN A 11 -2.94 -5.16 22.34
N MET A 12 -3.13 -5.39 21.05
CA MET A 12 -3.24 -4.30 20.07
C MET A 12 -4.65 -3.71 20.09
N LYS A 13 -4.75 -2.37 20.04
CA LYS A 13 -6.02 -1.68 19.78
C LYS A 13 -6.34 -1.81 18.29
N VAL A 14 -7.46 -2.45 17.97
CA VAL A 14 -7.85 -2.71 16.57
C VAL A 14 -9.17 -2.02 16.27
N ARG A 15 -9.21 -1.31 15.14
CA ARG A 15 -10.43 -0.72 14.58
C ARG A 15 -10.60 -1.22 13.15
N GLU A 16 -11.77 -1.80 12.87
CA GLU A 16 -12.15 -2.22 11.53
C GLU A 16 -12.92 -1.09 10.83
N PHE A 17 -12.63 -0.89 9.55
CA PHE A 17 -13.32 0.10 8.71
C PHE A 17 -13.93 -0.61 7.50
N GLN A 18 -15.22 -0.94 7.60
CA GLN A 18 -15.91 -1.63 6.52
C GLN A 18 -16.17 -0.72 5.33
N LYS A 19 -15.79 -1.16 4.12
CA LYS A 19 -15.99 -0.46 2.84
C LYS A 19 -15.13 0.81 2.64
N TRP A 20 -14.06 1.00 3.42
CA TRP A 20 -13.12 2.13 3.25
C TRP A 20 -12.00 1.86 2.26
N GLY A 21 -11.95 0.67 1.64
CA GLY A 21 -10.85 0.28 0.74
C GLY A 21 -10.66 1.24 -0.44
N VAL A 22 -11.73 1.80 -1.01
CA VAL A 22 -11.64 2.80 -2.09
C VAL A 22 -10.95 4.07 -1.59
N TYR A 23 -11.36 4.56 -0.42
CA TYR A 23 -10.79 5.77 0.19
C TYR A 23 -9.29 5.61 0.50
N PHE A 24 -8.89 4.49 1.08
CA PHE A 24 -7.49 4.25 1.40
C PHE A 24 -6.61 4.06 0.16
N ARG A 25 -7.11 3.36 -0.87
CA ARG A 25 -6.41 3.26 -2.16
C ARG A 25 -6.20 4.63 -2.80
N LYS A 26 -7.22 5.49 -2.78
CA LYS A 26 -7.09 6.85 -3.32
C LYS A 26 -6.07 7.68 -2.55
N ARG A 27 -6.10 7.65 -1.20
CA ARG A 27 -5.07 8.32 -0.38
C ARG A 27 -3.66 7.81 -0.66
N TRP A 28 -3.51 6.51 -0.87
CA TRP A 28 -2.21 5.94 -1.22
C TRP A 28 -1.75 6.49 -2.57
N GLU A 29 -2.61 6.44 -3.59
CA GLU A 29 -2.32 6.96 -4.92
C GLU A 29 -1.92 8.44 -4.88
N ASP A 30 -2.68 9.26 -4.14
CA ASP A 30 -2.42 10.70 -4.01
C ASP A 30 -1.11 11.03 -3.30
N ASN A 31 -0.54 10.10 -2.51
CA ASN A 31 0.77 10.28 -1.87
C ASN A 31 1.92 9.77 -2.73
N PHE A 32 1.73 8.62 -3.38
CA PHE A 32 2.83 7.92 -4.05
C PHE A 32 2.89 8.17 -5.55
N ALA A 33 1.73 8.32 -6.21
CA ALA A 33 1.56 8.37 -7.66
C ALA A 33 0.92 9.68 -8.16
N ASN A 34 0.89 10.74 -7.34
CA ASN A 34 0.31 12.03 -7.74
C ASN A 34 1.09 12.74 -8.86
N HIS A 35 2.35 12.37 -9.06
CA HIS A 35 3.21 12.90 -10.10
C HIS A 35 3.02 12.23 -11.46
N LEU A 36 2.30 11.10 -11.52
CA LEU A 36 2.03 10.38 -12.76
C LEU A 36 0.73 10.86 -13.40
N SER A 37 0.75 11.00 -14.73
CA SER A 37 -0.45 11.23 -15.53
C SER A 37 -1.39 10.01 -15.47
N TYR A 38 -2.62 10.17 -15.98
CA TYR A 38 -3.55 9.04 -16.07
C TYR A 38 -3.00 7.94 -16.99
N GLU A 39 -2.42 8.34 -18.13
CA GLU A 39 -1.84 7.45 -19.12
C GLU A 39 -0.65 6.67 -18.54
N GLU A 40 0.25 7.34 -17.80
CA GLU A 40 1.37 6.67 -17.14
C GLU A 40 0.91 5.65 -16.09
N LYS A 41 -0.23 5.89 -15.43
CA LYS A 41 -0.82 4.95 -14.47
C LYS A 41 -1.44 3.74 -15.16
N GLU A 42 -2.07 3.93 -16.33
CA GLU A 42 -2.59 2.84 -17.16
C GLU A 42 -1.46 1.97 -17.72
N GLU A 43 -0.37 2.58 -18.21
CA GLU A 43 0.81 1.86 -18.75
C GLU A 43 1.45 0.88 -17.77
N ILE A 44 1.45 1.23 -16.48
CA ILE A 44 1.98 0.36 -15.43
C ILE A 44 0.91 -0.54 -14.81
N HIS A 45 -0.31 -0.58 -15.37
CA HIS A 45 -1.43 -1.33 -14.83
C HIS A 45 -1.68 -1.00 -13.34
N LEU A 46 -1.66 0.28 -12.98
CA LEU A 46 -1.93 0.72 -11.60
C LEU A 46 -3.40 0.43 -11.23
N TYR A 47 -4.29 0.61 -12.20
CA TYR A 47 -5.70 0.27 -12.10
C TYR A 47 -5.97 -1.08 -12.77
N GLY A 48 -6.95 -1.81 -12.24
CA GLY A 48 -7.40 -3.05 -12.85
C GLY A 48 -8.37 -2.75 -13.98
N ASP A 49 -8.27 -3.52 -15.05
CA ASP A 49 -9.16 -3.46 -16.19
C ASP A 49 -9.79 -4.84 -16.45
N LYS A 50 -10.35 -5.04 -17.64
CA LYS A 50 -10.95 -6.33 -18.05
C LYS A 50 -9.91 -7.45 -18.18
N TYR A 51 -8.63 -7.12 -18.31
CA TYR A 51 -7.55 -8.06 -18.67
C TYR A 51 -6.51 -8.25 -17.56
N SER A 52 -6.44 -7.34 -16.60
CA SER A 52 -5.40 -7.28 -15.57
C SER A 52 -5.95 -6.83 -14.23
N CYS A 53 -5.41 -7.39 -13.15
CA CYS A 53 -5.61 -6.87 -11.81
C CYS A 53 -4.61 -5.72 -11.59
N GLY A 54 -5.09 -4.54 -11.23
CA GLY A 54 -4.23 -3.39 -10.96
C GLY A 54 -3.58 -3.49 -9.59
N TYR A 55 -2.29 -3.17 -9.52
CA TYR A 55 -1.52 -3.28 -8.28
C TYR A 55 -0.76 -1.98 -7.97
N LEU A 56 -0.95 -1.48 -6.75
CA LEU A 56 -0.34 -0.23 -6.29
C LEU A 56 1.21 -0.29 -6.35
N TRP A 57 1.81 -1.44 -6.06
CA TRP A 57 3.26 -1.59 -6.05
C TRP A 57 3.90 -1.51 -7.45
N HIS A 58 3.12 -1.56 -8.54
CA HIS A 58 3.65 -1.41 -9.89
C HIS A 58 4.40 -0.09 -10.10
N ILE A 59 4.06 0.97 -9.35
CA ILE A 59 4.84 2.21 -9.40
C ILE A 59 6.33 2.00 -9.11
N PHE A 60 6.66 1.03 -8.26
CA PHE A 60 8.03 0.69 -7.91
C PHE A 60 8.61 -0.34 -8.86
N SER A 61 7.84 -1.39 -9.22
CA SER A 61 8.30 -2.42 -10.15
C SER A 61 8.58 -1.90 -11.56
N TYR A 62 7.88 -0.84 -11.99
CA TYR A 62 8.12 -0.14 -13.25
C TYR A 62 9.00 1.12 -13.07
N GLU A 63 9.65 1.26 -11.91
CA GLU A 63 10.63 2.31 -11.62
C GLU A 63 10.10 3.76 -11.74
N LYS A 64 8.77 3.94 -11.74
CA LYS A 64 8.10 5.25 -11.81
C LYS A 64 8.28 6.08 -10.52
N LYS A 65 8.75 5.47 -9.44
CA LYS A 65 9.16 6.14 -8.20
C LYS A 65 10.38 5.43 -7.61
N LYS A 66 11.38 6.21 -7.20
CA LYS A 66 12.55 5.66 -6.48
C LYS A 66 12.10 5.03 -5.16
N CYS A 67 12.64 3.86 -4.87
CA CYS A 67 12.49 3.17 -3.59
C CYS A 67 13.86 2.68 -3.11
N LEU A 68 13.92 2.33 -1.83
CA LEU A 68 15.01 1.53 -1.31
C LEU A 68 14.73 0.06 -1.60
N GLU A 69 15.78 -0.72 -1.80
CA GLU A 69 15.70 -2.15 -2.09
C GLU A 69 16.64 -2.95 -1.19
N GLY A 70 16.39 -4.26 -1.10
CA GLY A 70 17.18 -5.21 -0.32
C GLY A 70 17.40 -4.76 1.14
N GLU A 71 18.63 -4.92 1.63
CA GLU A 71 18.96 -4.60 3.02
C GLU A 71 18.72 -3.12 3.39
N ALA A 72 18.83 -2.20 2.42
CA ALA A 72 18.59 -0.79 2.69
C ALA A 72 17.11 -0.53 3.00
N ALA A 73 16.20 -1.18 2.26
CA ALA A 73 14.77 -1.14 2.54
C ALA A 73 14.44 -1.77 3.89
N GLU A 74 15.05 -2.91 4.19
CA GLU A 74 14.84 -3.61 5.45
C GLU A 74 15.29 -2.77 6.65
N ARG A 75 16.51 -2.20 6.60
CA ARG A 75 17.02 -1.32 7.66
C ARG A 75 16.13 -0.10 7.85
N ALA A 76 15.75 0.57 6.76
CA ALA A 76 14.86 1.73 6.83
C ALA A 76 13.51 1.36 7.46
N PHE A 77 12.93 0.22 7.05
CA PHE A 77 11.69 -0.27 7.63
C PHE A 77 11.82 -0.57 9.12
N HIS A 78 12.88 -1.25 9.57
CA HIS A 78 13.07 -1.61 10.98
C HIS A 78 13.27 -0.38 11.87
N ASN A 79 14.00 0.62 11.38
CA ASN A 79 14.29 1.86 12.11
C ASN A 79 13.09 2.80 12.21
N GLU A 80 12.08 2.65 11.34
CA GLU A 80 10.89 3.50 11.39
C GLU A 80 10.04 3.21 12.63
N VAL A 81 9.68 4.27 13.37
CA VAL A 81 8.83 4.18 14.56
C VAL A 81 7.39 3.92 14.12
N LYS A 82 6.94 2.68 14.30
CA LYS A 82 5.60 2.21 13.90
C LYS A 82 4.58 2.56 14.98
N LYS A 83 3.84 3.65 14.78
CA LYS A 83 2.73 4.06 15.68
C LYS A 83 1.44 3.31 15.38
N ASP A 84 1.13 3.16 14.10
CA ASP A 84 -0.09 2.54 13.60
C ASP A 84 0.25 1.52 12.51
N CYS A 85 -0.60 0.50 12.36
CA CYS A 85 -0.50 -0.52 11.31
C CYS A 85 -1.83 -0.62 10.56
N TYR A 86 -1.77 -0.52 9.23
CA TYR A 86 -2.93 -0.63 8.34
C TYR A 86 -2.81 -1.90 7.52
N ILE A 87 -3.90 -2.66 7.45
CA ILE A 87 -3.96 -3.96 6.80
C ILE A 87 -5.16 -3.93 5.86
N PHE A 88 -4.93 -4.26 4.59
CA PHE A 88 -5.88 -4.11 3.48
C PHE A 88 -6.18 -5.45 2.83
#